data_AF-K2RQG9-F1
#
_entry.id   AF-K2RQG9-F1
#
_cell.length_a   1.000
_cell.length_b   1.000
_cell.length_c   1.000
_cell.angle_alpha   90.00
_cell.angle_beta   90.00
_cell.angle_gamma   90.00
#
_symmetry.space_group_name_H-M   'P 1'
#
loop_
_entity.id
_entity.type
_entity.pdbx_description
1 polymer ?
#
loop_
_entity_poly.entity_id
_entity_poly.type
_entity_poly.pdbx_seq_one_letter_code
_entity_poly.pdbx_strand_id
1 'polypeptide(L)'
;MPRSVNRKDTSKGQHRPTADSDSWKQQVLFIKFNHGYKHMWDRGRFGEVKINKSALFDPWSQTGRPNTPFDQSFYLILNVAVGGTNGFFEDGVANKPWVDASYNAPKEFFDARELWLPTWANGTARGMTVRSVKMWKQGRC
;
A
#
# COMPACT_ATOMS: atom_id res chain seq x y z
N MET A 1 3.86 -31.94 75.05
CA MET A 1 2.80 -32.18 74.03
C MET A 1 1.59 -31.33 74.37
N PRO A 2 0.69 -31.00 73.42
CA PRO A 2 0.83 -31.00 71.95
C PRO A 2 1.26 -29.57 71.51
N ARG A 3 0.99 -28.98 70.34
CA ARG A 3 0.47 -29.43 69.02
C ARG A 3 1.18 -28.63 67.89
N SER A 4 0.99 -29.05 66.65
CA SER A 4 1.50 -28.46 65.40
C SER A 4 0.90 -27.09 65.03
N VAL A 5 1.72 -26.18 64.47
CA VAL A 5 1.35 -25.34 63.32
C VAL A 5 2.52 -25.32 62.34
N ASN A 6 2.40 -26.03 61.22
CA ASN A 6 3.29 -25.83 60.07
C ASN A 6 2.63 -26.29 58.76
N ARG A 7 2.21 -25.33 57.93
CA ARG A 7 2.10 -25.41 56.46
C ARG A 7 1.81 -24.01 55.94
N LYS A 8 2.83 -23.38 55.32
CA LYS A 8 2.57 -22.38 54.29
C LYS A 8 2.08 -23.15 53.08
N ASP A 9 0.93 -22.80 52.53
CA ASP A 9 0.61 -23.19 51.16
C ASP A 9 -0.01 -22.04 50.39
N THR A 10 0.34 -22.00 49.12
CA THR A 10 0.43 -20.82 48.28
C THR A 10 -0.79 -20.74 47.37
N SER A 11 -1.62 -19.70 47.51
CA SER A 11 -2.62 -19.38 46.48
C SER A 11 -2.87 -17.87 46.38
N LYS A 12 -1.96 -17.16 45.69
CA LYS A 12 -2.20 -15.79 45.24
C LYS A 12 -2.29 -15.73 43.72
N GLY A 13 -3.41 -15.18 43.24
CA GLY A 13 -3.51 -14.48 41.96
C GLY A 13 -3.40 -15.35 40.71
N GLN A 14 -4.55 -15.63 40.08
CA GLN A 14 -4.59 -15.82 38.64
C GLN A 14 -4.13 -14.52 37.95
N HIS A 15 -2.84 -14.42 37.63
CA HIS A 15 -2.42 -13.44 36.62
C HIS A 15 -2.69 -14.06 35.25
N ARG A 16 -3.91 -13.82 34.75
CA ARG A 16 -4.25 -14.02 33.35
C ARG A 16 -3.27 -13.14 32.55
N PRO A 17 -2.45 -13.67 31.62
CA PRO A 17 -1.73 -12.80 30.70
C PRO A 17 -2.79 -12.02 29.93
N THR A 18 -2.70 -10.70 29.98
CA THR A 18 -3.52 -9.83 29.15
C THR A 18 -3.26 -10.15 27.69
N ALA A 19 -4.31 -10.14 26.88
CA ALA A 19 -4.13 -10.20 25.44
C ALA A 19 -3.48 -8.89 25.00
N ASP A 20 -2.15 -8.92 24.85
CA ASP A 20 -1.41 -7.78 24.33
C ASP A 20 -1.94 -7.42 22.94
N SER A 21 -1.99 -6.11 22.68
CA SER A 21 -2.93 -5.50 21.75
C SER A 21 -2.47 -5.56 20.29
N ASP A 22 -2.34 -6.77 19.74
CA ASP A 22 -2.11 -7.05 18.33
C ASP A 22 -3.37 -6.75 17.48
N SER A 23 -3.72 -5.46 17.43
CA SER A 23 -4.63 -4.89 16.45
C SER A 23 -3.98 -4.92 15.07
N TRP A 24 -3.98 -6.10 14.46
CA TRP A 24 -3.63 -6.28 13.06
C TRP A 24 -4.55 -5.39 12.20
N LYS A 25 -4.04 -4.23 11.78
CA LYS A 25 -4.83 -3.22 11.06
C LYS A 25 -5.16 -3.72 9.66
N GLN A 26 -6.26 -4.45 9.55
CA GLN A 26 -6.75 -5.00 8.29
C GLN A 26 -7.36 -3.88 7.45
N GLN A 27 -6.53 -3.20 6.65
CA GLN A 27 -6.99 -2.24 5.66
C GLN A 27 -7.67 -2.98 4.49
N VAL A 28 -8.99 -3.14 4.58
CA VAL A 28 -9.80 -3.75 3.51
C VAL A 28 -10.22 -2.67 2.52
N LEU A 29 -9.60 -2.67 1.33
CA LEU A 29 -10.04 -1.85 0.21
C LEU A 29 -11.21 -2.53 -0.51
N PHE A 30 -12.43 -2.04 -0.31
CA PHE A 30 -13.62 -2.55 -1.00
C PHE A 30 -13.98 -1.70 -2.22
N ILE A 31 -13.64 -2.20 -3.41
CA ILE A 31 -13.92 -1.53 -4.68
C ILE A 31 -15.30 -1.96 -5.23
N LYS A 32 -16.32 -1.13 -5.02
CA LYS A 32 -17.64 -1.29 -5.68
C LYS A 32 -17.52 -0.92 -7.16
N PHE A 33 -17.92 -1.83 -8.05
CA PHE A 33 -17.91 -1.61 -9.51
C PHE A 33 -19.21 -1.01 -10.07
N ASN A 34 -20.19 -0.66 -9.22
CA ASN A 34 -21.53 -0.30 -9.67
C ASN A 34 -21.82 1.20 -9.57
N HIS A 35 -22.53 1.71 -10.58
CA HIS A 35 -23.12 3.06 -10.73
C HIS A 35 -22.13 4.24 -10.88
N GLY A 36 -21.94 4.71 -12.11
CA GLY A 36 -21.40 6.05 -12.40
C GLY A 36 -20.64 6.16 -13.73
N TYR A 37 -19.73 5.23 -13.98
CA TYR A 37 -18.79 5.29 -15.11
C TYR A 37 -19.13 4.27 -16.20
N LYS A 38 -19.04 4.66 -17.47
CA LYS A 38 -19.33 3.77 -18.61
C LYS A 38 -18.12 2.89 -18.96
N HIS A 39 -16.92 3.37 -18.65
CA HIS A 39 -15.64 2.73 -19.01
C HIS A 39 -14.67 2.81 -17.81
N MET A 40 -13.67 1.92 -17.75
CA MET A 40 -12.57 2.07 -16.79
C MET A 40 -11.70 3.32 -17.08
N TRP A 41 -11.72 3.84 -18.31
CA TRP A 41 -11.07 5.11 -18.67
C TRP A 41 -11.55 6.28 -17.80
N ASP A 42 -12.87 6.53 -17.81
CA ASP A 42 -13.51 7.59 -17.04
C ASP A 42 -13.28 7.39 -15.54
N ARG A 43 -13.41 6.13 -15.08
CA ARG A 43 -13.30 5.76 -13.68
C ARG A 43 -11.90 6.03 -13.11
N GLY A 44 -10.85 5.74 -13.89
CA GLY A 44 -9.47 6.04 -13.53
C GLY A 44 -9.10 7.50 -13.73
N ARG A 45 -10.01 8.34 -14.25
CA ARG A 45 -9.79 9.76 -14.58
C ARG A 45 -8.58 9.96 -15.51
N PHE A 46 -8.26 8.97 -16.34
CA PHE A 46 -7.03 8.96 -17.15
C PHE A 46 -6.97 10.13 -18.14
N GLY A 47 -8.12 10.57 -18.66
CA GLY A 47 -8.22 11.76 -19.53
C GLY A 47 -7.94 13.11 -18.84
N GLU A 48 -7.87 13.16 -17.50
CA GLU A 48 -7.53 14.38 -16.77
C GLU A 48 -6.01 14.60 -16.65
N VAL A 49 -5.21 13.55 -16.83
CA VAL A 49 -3.75 13.62 -16.81
C VAL A 49 -3.28 14.30 -18.10
N LYS A 50 -2.82 15.55 -17.98
CA LYS A 50 -2.32 16.36 -19.12
C LYS A 50 -0.80 16.31 -19.20
N ILE A 51 -0.27 15.48 -20.10
CA ILE A 51 1.17 15.50 -20.41
C ILE A 51 1.42 16.62 -21.42
N ASN A 52 2.32 17.55 -21.10
CA ASN A 52 2.71 18.66 -21.98
C ASN A 52 1.55 19.48 -22.56
N LYS A 53 0.48 19.68 -21.77
CA LYS A 53 -0.78 20.37 -22.13
C LYS A 53 -1.66 19.64 -23.17
N SER A 54 -1.26 18.48 -23.67
CA SER A 54 -2.11 17.63 -24.53
C SER A 54 -3.02 16.75 -23.67
N ALA A 55 -4.25 16.55 -24.13
CA ALA A 55 -5.14 15.55 -23.57
C ALA A 55 -4.66 14.15 -23.96
N LEU A 56 -4.72 13.18 -23.04
CA LEU A 56 -4.45 11.79 -23.37
C LEU A 56 -5.62 11.23 -24.22
N PHE A 57 -5.27 10.59 -25.34
CA PHE A 57 -6.19 9.82 -26.16
C PHE A 57 -6.56 8.52 -25.44
N ASP A 58 -7.84 8.12 -25.47
CA ASP A 58 -8.32 6.85 -24.91
C ASP A 58 -8.13 5.70 -25.92
N PRO A 59 -7.14 4.80 -25.72
CA PRO A 59 -6.89 3.68 -26.63
C PRO A 59 -7.88 2.52 -26.47
N TRP A 60 -8.78 2.58 -25.49
CA TRP A 60 -9.70 1.49 -25.13
C TRP A 60 -11.15 1.75 -25.56
N SER A 61 -11.52 3.02 -25.77
CA SER A 61 -12.81 3.46 -26.32
C SER A 61 -13.31 2.60 -27.49
N GLN A 62 -12.42 2.25 -28.43
CA GLN A 62 -12.71 1.44 -29.61
C GLN A 62 -13.15 -0.01 -29.35
N THR A 63 -12.93 -0.55 -28.14
CA THR A 63 -13.30 -1.94 -27.81
C THR A 63 -14.78 -2.11 -27.48
N GLY A 64 -15.49 -1.03 -27.12
CA GLY A 64 -16.87 -1.05 -26.65
C GLY A 64 -17.12 -1.79 -25.33
N ARG A 65 -16.07 -2.26 -24.63
CA ARG A 65 -16.17 -3.07 -23.41
C ARG A 65 -15.93 -2.21 -22.16
N PRO A 66 -16.89 -2.12 -21.21
CA PRO A 66 -16.75 -1.29 -20.01
C PRO A 66 -15.51 -1.59 -19.14
N ASN A 67 -15.04 -2.84 -19.14
CA ASN A 67 -13.94 -3.31 -18.27
C ASN A 67 -12.55 -3.23 -18.89
N THR A 68 -12.40 -2.91 -20.18
CA THR A 68 -11.08 -2.79 -20.81
C THR A 68 -10.25 -1.69 -20.14
N PRO A 69 -8.96 -1.90 -19.83
CA PRO A 69 -8.08 -3.01 -20.27
C PRO A 69 -8.03 -4.24 -19.35
N PHE A 70 -8.86 -4.30 -18.30
CA PHE A 70 -8.86 -5.38 -17.29
C PHE A 70 -9.75 -6.59 -17.67
N ASP A 71 -10.14 -6.71 -18.94
CA ASP A 71 -10.93 -7.82 -19.49
C ASP A 71 -10.07 -8.96 -20.10
N GLN A 72 -8.76 -8.92 -19.87
CA GLN A 72 -7.76 -9.90 -20.31
C GLN A 72 -6.93 -10.43 -19.13
N SER A 73 -6.15 -11.49 -19.36
CA SER A 73 -5.19 -11.99 -18.37
C SER A 73 -4.12 -10.94 -18.06
N PHE A 74 -3.84 -10.72 -16.78
CA PHE A 74 -2.86 -9.74 -16.29
C PHE A 74 -1.93 -10.35 -15.25
N TYR A 75 -0.79 -9.71 -15.02
CA TYR A 75 0.17 -10.08 -13.98
C TYR A 75 -0.06 -9.24 -12.71
N LEU A 76 0.08 -9.87 -11.54
CA LEU A 76 0.20 -9.16 -10.28
C LEU A 76 1.67 -8.74 -10.10
N ILE A 77 1.92 -7.42 -10.08
CA ILE A 77 3.23 -6.85 -9.75
C ILE A 77 3.16 -6.31 -8.32
N LEU A 78 4.17 -6.66 -7.51
CA LEU A 78 4.38 -6.11 -6.17
C LEU A 78 5.78 -5.50 -6.14
N ASN A 79 5.88 -4.20 -5.88
CA ASN A 79 7.15 -3.47 -5.86
C ASN A 79 7.14 -2.36 -4.80
N VAL A 80 8.35 -1.89 -4.44
CA VAL A 80 8.56 -0.65 -3.70
C VAL A 80 9.12 0.36 -4.70
N ALA A 81 8.50 1.54 -4.79
CA ALA A 81 8.92 2.62 -5.69
C ALA A 81 9.21 3.89 -4.88
N VAL A 82 10.25 4.63 -5.29
CA VAL A 82 10.74 5.86 -4.65
C VAL A 82 11.24 6.82 -5.74
N GLY A 83 11.34 8.12 -5.45
CA GLY A 83 11.91 9.10 -6.40
C GLY A 83 11.10 9.28 -7.70
N GLY A 84 9.79 9.02 -7.67
CA GLY A 84 8.93 9.13 -8.85
C GLY A 84 8.70 10.58 -9.29
N THR A 85 8.56 10.79 -10.61
CA THR A 85 8.30 12.11 -11.24
C THR A 85 6.95 12.20 -11.96
N ASN A 86 6.02 11.29 -11.64
CA ASN A 86 4.75 11.11 -12.32
C ASN A 86 3.56 11.77 -11.60
N GLY A 87 3.80 12.76 -10.75
CA GLY A 87 2.76 13.40 -9.92
C GLY A 87 2.24 12.54 -8.76
N PHE A 88 2.74 11.32 -8.54
CA PHE A 88 2.36 10.50 -7.38
C PHE A 88 2.86 11.08 -6.04
N PHE A 89 4.00 11.77 -6.09
CA PHE A 89 4.53 12.56 -4.98
C PHE A 89 4.38 14.04 -5.35
N GLU A 90 3.39 14.73 -4.80
CA GLU A 90 3.13 16.13 -5.16
C GLU A 90 4.32 17.06 -4.82
N ASP A 91 4.66 17.96 -5.75
CA ASP A 91 5.71 18.96 -5.54
C ASP A 91 5.36 19.91 -4.39
N GLY A 92 6.34 20.22 -3.54
CA GLY A 92 6.16 21.08 -2.36
C GLY A 92 5.47 20.42 -1.15
N VAL A 93 4.97 19.19 -1.29
CA VAL A 93 4.36 18.43 -0.19
C VAL A 93 5.44 17.62 0.57
N ALA A 94 5.26 17.48 1.89
CA ALA A 94 6.08 16.63 2.77
C ALA A 94 7.62 16.84 2.67
N ASN A 95 8.07 18.06 2.38
CA ASN A 95 9.48 18.41 2.18
C ASN A 95 10.19 17.57 1.10
N LYS A 96 9.47 17.20 0.03
CA LYS A 96 10.00 16.50 -1.14
C LYS A 96 11.24 17.22 -1.71
N PRO A 97 12.43 16.57 -1.77
CA PRO A 97 13.68 17.23 -2.12
C PRO A 97 14.03 17.22 -3.63
N TRP A 98 13.13 16.77 -4.51
CA TRP A 98 13.25 16.86 -5.97
C TRP A 98 11.98 17.42 -6.58
N VAL A 99 12.07 17.99 -7.79
CA VAL A 99 10.92 18.57 -8.52
C VAL A 99 10.58 17.71 -9.73
N ASP A 100 9.31 17.40 -9.97
CA ASP A 100 8.89 16.50 -11.06
C ASP A 100 9.31 16.98 -12.46
N ALA A 101 9.35 18.31 -12.65
CA ALA A 101 9.78 18.95 -13.89
C ALA A 101 11.32 19.07 -14.04
N SER A 102 12.13 18.69 -13.04
CA SER A 102 13.59 18.79 -13.16
C SER A 102 14.15 17.68 -14.05
N TYR A 103 14.97 18.06 -15.04
CA TYR A 103 15.76 17.12 -15.84
C TYR A 103 16.71 16.27 -14.96
N ASN A 104 17.12 16.81 -13.81
CA ASN A 104 18.01 16.15 -12.86
C ASN A 104 17.28 15.53 -11.66
N ALA A 105 15.94 15.41 -11.69
CA ALA A 105 15.15 14.89 -10.56
C ALA A 105 15.67 13.58 -9.93
N PRO A 106 16.11 12.55 -10.70
CA PRO A 106 16.69 11.34 -10.10
C PRO A 106 18.00 11.60 -9.35
N LYS A 107 18.79 12.58 -9.79
CA LYS A 107 20.04 13.01 -9.13
C LYS A 107 19.71 13.80 -7.87
N GLU A 108 18.78 14.76 -7.94
CA GLU A 108 18.31 15.54 -6.78
C GLU A 108 17.79 14.63 -5.66
N PHE A 109 16.96 13.64 -6.02
CA PHE A 109 16.51 12.59 -5.10
C PHE A 109 17.67 11.83 -4.44
N PHE A 110 18.70 11.44 -5.20
CA PHE A 110 19.83 10.67 -4.69
C PHE A 110 20.83 11.52 -3.88
N ASP A 111 21.07 12.77 -4.27
CA ASP A 111 21.89 13.72 -3.51
C ASP A 111 21.26 13.97 -2.13
N ALA A 112 19.92 14.07 -2.08
CA ALA A 112 19.13 14.24 -0.86
C ALA A 112 18.98 12.97 0.00
N ARG A 113 19.72 11.89 -0.27
CA ARG A 113 19.63 10.63 0.49
C ARG A 113 19.83 10.79 1.99
N GLU A 114 20.64 11.76 2.44
CA GLU A 114 20.88 11.98 3.86
C GLU A 114 19.61 12.46 4.60
N LEU A 115 18.59 12.94 3.88
CA LEU A 115 17.28 13.31 4.43
C LEU A 115 16.34 12.10 4.56
N TRP A 116 16.27 11.23 3.54
CA TRP A 116 15.29 10.13 3.50
C TRP A 116 15.85 8.78 3.95
N LEU A 117 17.13 8.48 3.72
CA LEU A 117 17.74 7.18 4.07
C LEU A 117 17.70 6.89 5.58
N PRO A 118 17.91 7.86 6.51
CA PRO A 118 17.76 7.62 7.94
C PRO A 118 16.32 7.34 8.39
N THR A 119 15.32 7.70 7.57
CA THR A 119 13.89 7.41 7.88
C THR A 119 13.51 5.97 7.58
N TRP A 120 14.34 5.23 6.83
CA TRP A 120 14.09 3.83 6.49
C TRP A 120 14.66 2.90 7.55
N ALA A 121 13.92 1.82 7.85
CA ALA A 121 14.35 0.84 8.83
C ALA A 121 15.65 0.10 8.44
N ASN A 122 16.29 -0.56 9.39
CA ASN A 122 17.54 -1.29 9.18
C ASN A 122 17.33 -2.73 8.70
N GLY A 123 18.33 -3.27 7.99
CA GLY A 123 18.33 -4.66 7.51
C GLY A 123 17.15 -4.96 6.57
N THR A 124 16.48 -6.10 6.77
CA THR A 124 15.35 -6.53 5.96
C THR A 124 14.09 -5.68 6.15
N ALA A 125 13.98 -4.89 7.23
CA ALA A 125 12.79 -4.11 7.55
C ALA A 125 12.55 -2.91 6.61
N ARG A 126 13.52 -2.50 5.77
CA ARG A 126 13.29 -1.54 4.66
C ARG A 126 12.68 -2.17 3.40
N GLY A 127 12.66 -3.49 3.32
CA GLY A 127 12.11 -4.23 2.18
C GLY A 127 10.63 -4.59 2.37
N MET A 128 9.90 -4.69 1.27
CA MET A 128 8.55 -5.29 1.30
C MET A 128 8.67 -6.78 1.64
N THR A 129 8.16 -7.17 2.81
CA THR A 129 8.11 -8.58 3.24
C THR A 129 6.72 -9.16 2.99
N VAL A 130 6.61 -10.13 2.07
CA VAL A 130 5.33 -10.74 1.68
C VAL A 130 5.19 -12.13 2.32
N ARG A 131 4.24 -12.29 3.26
CA ARG A 131 3.97 -13.60 3.92
C ARG A 131 3.20 -14.58 3.04
N SER A 132 2.21 -14.09 2.28
CA SER A 132 1.42 -14.92 1.37
C SER A 132 0.64 -14.07 0.38
N VAL A 133 0.54 -14.52 -0.87
CA VAL A 133 -0.45 -14.02 -1.84
C VAL A 133 -1.52 -15.10 -2.01
N LYS A 134 -2.79 -14.71 -1.96
CA LYS A 134 -3.93 -15.59 -2.25
C LYS A 134 -4.89 -14.86 -3.18
N MET A 135 -5.33 -15.55 -4.23
CA MET A 135 -6.25 -15.01 -5.23
C MET A 135 -7.36 -16.04 -5.46
N TRP A 136 -8.59 -15.57 -5.52
CA TRP A 136 -9.77 -16.41 -5.68
C TRP A 136 -10.60 -15.95 -6.88
N LYS A 137 -11.25 -16.90 -7.54
CA LYS A 137 -12.23 -16.67 -8.59
C LYS A 137 -13.51 -17.39 -8.19
N GLN A 138 -14.66 -16.76 -8.41
CA GLN A 138 -15.95 -17.43 -8.21
C GLN A 138 -16.04 -18.65 -9.14
N GLY A 139 -16.23 -19.83 -8.55
CA GLY A 139 -16.48 -21.06 -9.31
C GLY A 139 -17.85 -21.02 -9.99
N ARG A 140 -18.02 -21.88 -11.01
CA ARG A 140 -19.38 -22.27 -11.42
C ARG A 140 -19.91 -23.26 -10.39
N CYS A 141 -21.17 -23.06 -9.99
CA CYS A 141 -21.93 -24.04 -9.23
C CYS A 141 -22.31 -25.22 -10.13
#